data_AF-A0A2K9NTL1-F1
#
_entry.id   AF-A0A2K9NTL1-F1
#
_cell.length_a   1.000
_cell.length_b   1.000
_cell.length_c   1.000
_cell.angle_alpha   90.00
_cell.angle_beta   90.00
_cell.angle_gamma   90.00
#
_symmetry.space_group_name_H-M   'P 1'
#
loop_
_entity.id
_entity.type
_entity.pdbx_description
1 polymer ?
#
loop_
_entity_poly.entity_id
_entity_poly.type
_entity_poly.pdbx_seq_one_letter_code
_entity_poly.pdbx_strand_id
1 'polypeptide(L)'
;MKHITLLALTVLSTSAFAGNLCSKYESYPRYMKAIAAVASNQNKTLEVFCSNPRVLDIEAQPSRIITREGEVIPHVRVQEHFDYDSCLYMVNETDYSISQSRCYSGM
;
A
#
# COMPACT_ATOMS: atom_id res chain seq x y z
N MET A 1 37.59 36.99 27.87
CA MET A 1 36.27 36.76 27.27
C MET A 1 36.45 35.80 26.10
N LYS A 2 36.07 34.53 26.25
CA LYS A 2 36.18 33.52 25.19
C LYS A 2 34.79 33.27 24.64
N HIS A 3 34.55 33.68 23.39
CA HIS A 3 33.34 33.35 22.65
C HIS A 3 33.41 31.87 22.25
N ILE A 4 32.51 31.05 22.80
CA ILE A 4 32.27 29.69 22.32
C ILE A 4 31.14 29.80 21.31
N THR A 5 31.49 29.70 20.03
CA THR A 5 30.54 29.67 18.92
C THR A 5 29.80 28.33 18.95
N LEU A 6 28.51 28.36 19.25
CA LEU A 6 27.63 27.19 19.24
C LEU A 6 27.34 26.82 17.78
N LEU A 7 28.01 25.80 17.27
CA LEU A 7 27.75 25.26 15.92
C LEU A 7 26.44 24.47 15.98
N ALA A 8 25.34 25.10 15.56
CA ALA A 8 24.04 24.44 15.42
C ALA A 8 24.15 23.38 14.30
N LEU A 9 24.22 22.12 14.70
CA LEU A 9 24.17 20.98 13.79
C LEU A 9 22.73 20.84 13.28
N THR A 10 22.41 21.53 12.18
CA THR A 10 21.19 21.24 11.42
C THR A 10 21.38 19.90 10.74
N VAL A 11 20.98 18.83 11.42
CA VAL A 11 20.75 17.55 10.77
C VAL A 11 19.55 17.75 9.86
N LEU A 12 19.82 18.13 8.61
CA LEU A 12 18.89 17.99 7.51
C LEU A 12 18.61 16.49 7.40
N SER A 13 17.53 16.05 8.04
CA SER A 13 16.95 14.73 7.81
C SER A 13 16.53 14.70 6.34
N THR A 14 17.44 14.26 5.47
CA THR A 14 17.09 13.88 4.11
C THR A 14 16.07 12.77 4.25
N SER A 15 14.79 13.07 4.03
CA SER A 15 13.79 12.06 3.78
C SER A 15 14.31 11.29 2.59
N ALA A 16 14.89 10.12 2.85
CA ALA A 16 15.24 9.18 1.82
C ALA A 16 13.96 8.98 1.02
N PHE A 17 13.96 9.42 -0.24
CA PHE A 17 12.91 9.12 -1.19
C PHE A 17 12.95 7.61 -1.44
N ALA A 18 12.45 6.82 -0.49
CA ALA A 18 11.96 5.49 -0.74
C ALA A 18 10.84 5.68 -1.77
N GLY A 19 11.05 5.18 -2.98
CA GLY A 19 10.13 5.40 -4.09
C GLY A 19 8.70 5.05 -3.67
N ASN A 20 7.76 5.95 -3.92
CA ASN A 20 6.35 5.70 -3.65
C ASN A 20 5.84 4.68 -4.69
N LEU A 21 5.66 3.43 -4.27
CA LEU A 21 5.19 2.32 -5.10
C LEU A 21 3.76 2.54 -5.63
N CYS A 22 3.01 3.45 -5.00
CA CYS A 22 1.63 3.76 -5.35
C CYS A 22 1.49 4.94 -6.32
N SER A 23 2.56 5.66 -6.69
CA SER A 23 2.45 6.86 -7.53
C SER A 23 1.80 6.61 -8.90
N LYS A 24 1.91 5.38 -9.43
CA LYS A 24 1.20 4.96 -10.66
C LYS A 24 -0.33 4.98 -10.55
N TYR A 25 -0.88 5.09 -9.33
CA TYR A 25 -2.31 5.09 -9.06
C TYR A 25 -2.88 6.44 -8.63
N GLU A 26 -2.07 7.50 -8.50
CA GLU A 26 -2.51 8.80 -7.98
C GLU A 26 -3.66 9.42 -8.78
N SER A 27 -3.70 9.21 -10.11
CA SER A 27 -4.79 9.65 -10.98
C SER A 27 -6.04 8.76 -10.95
N TYR A 28 -6.03 7.69 -10.14
CA TYR A 28 -7.11 6.70 -10.06
C TYR A 28 -7.63 6.57 -8.62
N PRO A 29 -8.55 7.46 -8.18
CA PRO A 29 -9.06 7.49 -6.81
C PRO A 29 -9.62 6.15 -6.32
N ARG A 30 -10.22 5.38 -7.23
CA ARG A 30 -10.72 4.02 -6.98
C ARG A 30 -9.61 3.10 -6.43
N TYR A 31 -8.44 3.09 -7.07
CA TYR A 31 -7.33 2.25 -6.66
C TYR A 31 -6.66 2.77 -5.39
N MET A 32 -6.50 4.10 -5.27
CA MET A 32 -5.92 4.70 -4.06
C MET A 32 -6.75 4.41 -2.81
N LYS A 33 -8.08 4.45 -2.89
CA LYS A 33 -8.96 4.08 -1.78
C LYS A 33 -8.84 2.60 -1.40
N ALA A 34 -8.78 1.71 -2.39
CA ALA A 34 -8.58 0.29 -2.14
C ALA A 34 -7.21 -0.01 -1.48
N ILE A 35 -6.14 0.63 -1.97
CA ILE A 35 -4.80 0.53 -1.38
C ILE A 35 -4.81 1.06 0.06
N ALA A 36 -5.46 2.19 0.32
CA ALA A 36 -5.60 2.75 1.66
C ALA A 36 -6.35 1.81 2.62
N ALA A 37 -7.36 1.09 2.14
CA ALA A 37 -8.06 0.08 2.94
C ALA A 37 -7.12 -1.08 3.33
N VAL A 38 -6.27 -1.55 2.42
CA VAL A 38 -5.26 -2.58 2.72
C VAL A 38 -4.22 -2.05 3.71
N ALA A 39 -3.71 -0.83 3.52
CA ALA A 39 -2.80 -0.18 4.46
C ALA A 39 -3.41 -0.11 5.87
N SER A 40 -4.67 0.34 5.98
CA SER A 40 -5.39 0.43 7.25
C SER A 40 -5.60 -0.95 7.90
N ASN A 41 -5.90 -1.99 7.12
CA ASN A 41 -6.03 -3.35 7.63
C ASN A 41 -4.71 -3.89 8.22
N GLN A 42 -3.57 -3.35 7.80
CA GLN A 42 -2.24 -3.66 8.36
C GLN A 42 -1.80 -2.69 9.46
N ASN A 43 -2.69 -1.81 9.91
CA ASN A 43 -2.38 -0.73 10.87
C ASN A 43 -1.26 0.20 10.37
N LYS A 44 -1.18 0.44 9.06
CA LYS A 44 -0.23 1.35 8.42
C LYS A 44 -0.95 2.57 7.86
N THR A 45 -0.28 3.72 7.84
CA THR A 45 -0.71 4.83 6.99
C THR A 45 -0.46 4.47 5.53
N LEU A 46 -1.17 5.14 4.61
CA LEU A 46 -0.96 4.97 3.18
C LEU A 46 0.50 5.25 2.78
N GLU A 47 1.10 6.31 3.34
CA GLU A 47 2.50 6.67 3.09
C GLU A 47 3.47 5.55 3.50
N VAL A 48 3.31 4.99 4.70
CA VAL A 48 4.16 3.89 5.20
C VAL A 48 3.97 2.63 4.38
N PHE A 49 2.74 2.35 3.94
CA PHE A 49 2.44 1.21 3.07
C PHE A 49 3.13 1.35 1.71
N CYS A 50 2.97 2.50 1.06
CA CYS A 50 3.50 2.78 -0.27
C CYS A 50 5.03 2.97 -0.33
N SER A 51 5.69 3.13 0.82
CA SER A 51 7.15 3.26 0.93
C SER A 51 7.80 2.08 1.66
N ASN A 52 7.08 0.97 1.86
CA ASN A 52 7.56 -0.19 2.60
C ASN A 52 8.75 -0.85 1.87
N PRO A 53 9.97 -0.85 2.44
CA PRO A 53 11.18 -1.32 1.75
C PRO A 53 11.22 -2.83 1.52
N ARG A 54 10.31 -3.60 2.14
CA ARG A 54 10.19 -5.04 1.91
C ARG A 54 9.32 -5.36 0.69
N VAL A 55 8.48 -4.41 0.26
CA VAL A 55 7.57 -4.58 -0.87
C VAL A 55 8.30 -4.12 -2.13
N LEU A 56 8.35 -5.00 -3.12
CA LEU A 56 8.95 -4.73 -4.43
C LEU A 56 7.97 -4.00 -5.36
N ASP A 57 6.69 -4.36 -5.27
CA ASP A 57 5.62 -3.70 -6.03
C ASP A 57 4.27 -3.77 -5.30
N ILE A 58 3.44 -2.76 -5.54
CA ILE A 58 2.03 -2.76 -5.18
C ILE A 58 1.23 -2.78 -6.48
N GLU A 59 0.47 -3.84 -6.71
CA GLU A 59 -0.41 -3.97 -7.86
C GLU A 59 -1.87 -3.78 -7.45
N ALA A 60 -2.58 -2.86 -8.10
CA ALA A 60 -4.02 -2.66 -7.96
C ALA A 60 -4.70 -2.78 -9.33
N GLN A 61 -5.73 -3.62 -9.41
CA GLN A 61 -6.43 -3.93 -10.66
C GLN A 61 -7.90 -4.30 -10.42
N PRO A 62 -8.79 -4.11 -11.41
CA PRO A 62 -10.18 -4.50 -11.28
C PRO A 62 -10.31 -6.02 -11.11
N SER A 63 -11.26 -6.44 -10.29
CA SER A 63 -11.58 -7.83 -10.02
C SER A 63 -13.08 -7.97 -9.70
N ARG A 64 -13.51 -9.20 -9.44
CA ARG A 64 -14.88 -9.51 -9.04
C ARG A 64 -14.93 -10.75 -8.17
N ILE A 65 -15.92 -10.81 -7.29
CA ILE A 65 -16.35 -12.05 -6.63
C ILE A 65 -17.72 -12.39 -7.18
N ILE A 66 -17.93 -13.65 -7.53
CA ILE A 66 -19.22 -14.17 -7.96
C ILE A 66 -19.76 -15.03 -6.81
N THR A 67 -20.92 -14.67 -6.27
CA THR A 67 -21.56 -15.42 -5.19
C THR A 67 -22.11 -16.75 -5.70
N ARG A 68 -22.54 -17.62 -4.78
CA ARG A 68 -23.17 -18.90 -5.16
C ARG A 68 -24.47 -18.69 -5.93
N GLU A 69 -25.16 -17.58 -5.67
CA GLU A 69 -26.41 -17.15 -6.29
C GLU A 69 -26.18 -16.46 -7.65
N GLY A 70 -24.92 -16.26 -8.05
CA GLY A 70 -24.55 -15.65 -9.34
C GLY A 70 -24.45 -14.12 -9.30
N GLU A 71 -24.52 -13.49 -8.12
CA GLU A 71 -24.33 -12.06 -7.97
C GLU A 71 -22.86 -11.70 -8.23
N VAL A 72 -22.61 -10.67 -9.05
CA VAL A 72 -21.27 -10.17 -9.34
C VAL A 72 -21.00 -8.96 -8.47
N ILE A 73 -20.12 -9.12 -7.49
CA ILE A 73 -19.72 -8.06 -6.58
C ILE A 73 -18.40 -7.46 -7.07
N PRO A 74 -18.37 -6.17 -7.46
CA PRO A 74 -17.16 -5.51 -7.96
C PRO A 74 -16.13 -5.35 -6.84
N HIS A 75 -14.88 -5.65 -7.16
CA HIS A 75 -13.76 -5.55 -6.24
C HIS A 75 -12.54 -4.93 -6.93
N VAL A 76 -11.65 -4.34 -6.13
CA VAL A 76 -10.26 -4.11 -6.53
C VAL A 76 -9.40 -5.20 -5.90
N ARG A 77 -8.61 -5.88 -6.72
CA ARG A 77 -7.53 -6.74 -6.23
C ARG A 77 -6.32 -5.86 -5.96
N VAL A 78 -5.88 -5.81 -4.71
CA VAL A 78 -4.62 -5.17 -4.30
C VAL A 78 -3.65 -6.27 -3.90
N GLN A 79 -2.42 -6.22 -4.42
CA GLN A 79 -1.40 -7.22 -4.17
C GLN A 79 -0.08 -6.55 -3.79
N GLU A 80 0.49 -6.96 -2.66
CA GLU A 80 1.88 -6.67 -2.30
C GLU A 80 2.76 -7.80 -2.80
N HIS A 81 3.79 -7.45 -3.57
CA HIS A 81 4.82 -8.38 -4.02
C HIS A 81 6.08 -8.22 -3.16
N PHE A 82 6.56 -9.31 -2.59
CA PHE A 82 7.81 -9.41 -1.85
C PHE A 82 8.78 -10.32 -2.61
N ASP A 83 10.02 -10.47 -2.11
CA ASP A 83 11.06 -11.28 -2.77
C ASP A 83 10.66 -12.76 -2.98
N TYR A 84 9.92 -13.36 -2.03
CA TYR A 84 9.61 -14.80 -2.04
C TYR A 84 8.11 -15.12 -1.89
N ASP A 85 7.31 -14.11 -1.58
CA ASP A 85 5.90 -14.23 -1.29
C ASP A 85 5.11 -13.05 -1.85
N SER A 86 3.79 -13.21 -1.88
CA SER A 86 2.87 -12.14 -2.24
C SER A 86 1.62 -12.24 -1.41
N CYS A 87 1.09 -11.09 -1.00
CA CYS A 87 -0.17 -10.99 -0.26
C CYS A 87 -1.22 -10.30 -1.13
N LEU A 88 -2.33 -10.98 -1.36
CA LEU A 88 -3.46 -10.53 -2.17
C LEU A 88 -4.63 -10.19 -1.26
N TYR A 89 -5.27 -9.07 -1.54
CA TYR A 89 -6.46 -8.58 -0.87
C TYR A 89 -7.55 -8.25 -1.90
N MET A 90 -8.76 -8.74 -1.66
CA MET A 90 -9.96 -8.41 -2.43
C MET A 90 -10.72 -7.32 -1.67
N VAL A 91 -10.73 -6.10 -2.21
CA VAL A 91 -11.38 -4.94 -1.60
C VAL A 91 -12.70 -4.65 -2.30
N ASN A 92 -13.81 -4.67 -1.58
CA ASN A 92 -15.14 -4.36 -2.12
C ASN A 92 -15.19 -2.89 -2.56
N GLU A 93 -15.72 -2.59 -3.74
CA GLU A 93 -15.71 -1.22 -4.27
C GLU A 93 -16.76 -0.29 -3.64
N THR A 94 -17.79 -0.85 -3.01
CA THR A 94 -18.88 -0.07 -2.40
C THR A 94 -18.46 0.50 -1.06
N ASP A 95 -17.86 -0.32 -0.20
CA ASP A 95 -17.53 0.04 1.18
C ASP A 95 -16.03 -0.02 1.52
N TYR A 96 -15.19 -0.45 0.57
CA TYR A 96 -13.75 -0.65 0.76
C TYR A 96 -13.39 -1.64 1.87
N SER A 97 -14.31 -2.54 2.25
CA SER A 97 -14.01 -3.66 3.14
C SER A 97 -13.19 -4.73 2.43
N ILE A 98 -12.33 -5.42 3.16
CA ILE A 98 -11.57 -6.57 2.65
C ILE A 98 -12.44 -7.81 2.80
N SER A 99 -12.88 -8.38 1.68
CA SER A 99 -13.75 -9.56 1.66
C SER A 99 -12.95 -10.87 1.66
N GLN A 100 -11.74 -10.86 1.09
CA GLN A 100 -10.83 -12.01 1.06
C GLN A 100 -9.38 -11.52 1.14
N SER A 101 -8.54 -12.28 1.82
CA SER A 101 -7.09 -12.09 1.81
C SER A 101 -6.37 -13.44 1.74
N ARG A 102 -5.24 -13.49 1.04
CA ARG A 102 -4.37 -14.66 1.01
C ARG A 102 -2.94 -14.25 0.75
N CYS A 103 -2.00 -14.82 1.50
CA CYS A 103 -0.59 -14.74 1.17
C CYS A 103 -0.13 -16.10 0.62
N TYR A 104 0.71 -16.08 -0.41
CA TYR A 104 1.24 -17.27 -1.04
C TYR A 104 2.72 -17.07 -1.38
N SER A 105 3.50 -18.13 -1.23
CA SER A 105 4.89 -18.17 -1.70
C SER A 105 4.91 -18.30 -3.21
N GLY A 106 5.80 -17.56 -3.87
CA GLY A 106 6.04 -17.65 -5.32
C GLY A 106 7.04 -18.74 -5.72
N MET A 107 7.35 -19.67 -4.82
CA MET A 107 8.29 -20.77 -5.04
C MET A 107 7.64 -21.96 -5.74
#